data_AF-A0A4V1SZ25-F1
#
_entry.id   AF-A0A4V1SZ25-F1
#
_cell.length_a   1.000
_cell.length_b   1.000
_cell.length_c   1.000
_cell.angle_alpha   90.00
_cell.angle_beta   90.00
_cell.angle_gamma   90.00
#
_symmetry.space_group_name_H-M   'P 1'
#
loop_
_entity.id
_entity.type
_entity.pdbx_description
1 polymer ?
#
loop_
_entity_poly.entity_id
_entity_poly.type
_entity_poly.pdbx_seq_one_letter_code
_entity_poly.pdbx_strand_id
1 'polypeptide(L)'
;VPKLGFADAVLAENELTQKPSNAILMDMVHHNPGLPKTESKFLEPSFLKANGYIETEGLLVKTKNANEELEYQIKFEELGFDLIKKRVKTANIPFFALLLFDALYIGLLISAVIGHDPFRQQLYWLGSLLLFSILTIITYQNRNKDVVYLTGGQKVLELLLEKPDSKTVNEFIDSIHYAMRQHYKNKFLSFDSDTSFELRVNQLKWLKEIKALTEEEYKELLNATKTDNVIGFYRSN
;
A
#
# COMPACT_ATOMS: atom_id res chain seq x y z
N VAL A 1 -22.52 67.48 -26.65
CA VAL A 1 -22.55 68.32 -25.43
C VAL A 1 -22.36 67.41 -24.21
N PRO A 2 -21.24 67.52 -23.48
CA PRO A 2 -20.85 66.64 -22.38
C PRO A 2 -21.12 67.27 -21.00
N LYS A 3 -21.20 66.44 -19.96
CA LYS A 3 -20.76 66.71 -18.57
C LYS A 3 -20.32 65.35 -18.00
N LEU A 4 -19.04 64.99 -17.88
CA LEU A 4 -17.94 65.48 -17.03
C LEU A 4 -18.28 65.51 -15.53
N GLY A 5 -17.55 64.66 -14.80
CA GLY A 5 -17.49 64.55 -13.34
C GLY A 5 -16.40 63.56 -12.90
N PHE A 6 -15.15 63.86 -13.24
CA PHE A 6 -13.95 63.55 -12.42
C PHE A 6 -14.06 64.34 -11.10
N ALA A 7 -13.44 64.08 -9.94
CA ALA A 7 -12.36 63.23 -9.43
C ALA A 7 -12.70 63.02 -7.92
N ASP A 8 -12.10 62.10 -7.17
CA ASP A 8 -10.81 62.32 -6.50
C ASP A 8 -10.27 61.00 -5.94
N ALA A 9 -8.98 60.80 -6.18
CA ALA A 9 -8.15 59.78 -5.57
C ALA A 9 -7.10 60.49 -4.71
N VAL A 10 -7.04 60.21 -3.41
CA VAL A 10 -5.88 60.45 -2.51
C VAL A 10 -6.01 59.44 -1.36
N LEU A 11 -5.28 58.32 -1.40
CA LEU A 11 -4.02 58.07 -0.66
C LEU A 11 -4.11 58.29 0.86
N ALA A 12 -4.09 57.19 1.62
CA ALA A 12 -3.44 57.11 2.93
C ALA A 12 -3.00 55.67 3.20
N GLU A 13 -1.68 55.48 3.30
CA GLU A 13 -1.00 54.29 3.80
C GLU A 13 -1.17 54.11 5.31
N ASN A 14 -0.81 52.90 5.78
CA ASN A 14 -0.52 52.48 7.15
C ASN A 14 -1.71 52.28 8.10
N GLU A 15 -2.03 51.01 8.39
CA GLU A 15 -1.55 50.44 9.66
C GLU A 15 -1.55 48.91 9.65
N LEU A 16 -0.42 48.40 10.10
CA LEU A 16 -0.04 47.00 10.23
C LEU A 16 -0.39 46.57 11.66
N THR A 17 -1.43 45.75 11.84
CA THR A 17 -1.64 45.02 13.10
C THR A 17 -1.78 43.54 12.84
N GLN A 18 -0.67 42.85 13.10
CA GLN A 18 -0.53 41.41 13.20
C GLN A 18 -1.58 40.83 14.17
N LYS A 19 -2.23 39.74 13.74
CA LYS A 19 -2.88 38.78 14.64
C LYS A 19 -2.47 37.37 14.20
N PRO A 20 -1.93 36.52 15.08
CA PRO A 20 -1.45 35.20 14.70
C PRO A 20 -2.63 34.25 14.58
N SER A 21 -2.92 33.78 13.37
CA SER A 21 -3.84 32.67 13.17
C SER A 21 -3.04 31.45 12.77
N ASN A 22 -2.82 30.59 13.78
CA ASN A 22 -2.50 29.17 13.71
C ASN A 22 -2.25 28.61 12.30
N ALA A 23 -0.98 28.34 12.02
CA ALA A 23 -0.55 27.48 10.94
C ALA A 23 -1.21 26.12 11.09
N ILE A 24 -2.25 25.86 10.28
CA ILE A 24 -2.62 24.49 9.91
C ILE A 24 -1.77 24.19 8.69
N LEU A 25 -0.68 23.48 8.94
CA LEU A 25 0.14 22.85 7.91
C LEU A 25 -0.75 21.78 7.26
N MET A 26 -1.46 22.17 6.20
CA MET A 26 -2.11 21.22 5.31
C MET A 26 -0.99 20.46 4.60
N ASP A 27 -0.71 19.26 5.11
CA ASP A 27 0.08 18.27 4.42
C ASP A 27 -0.67 17.88 3.14
N MET A 28 -0.35 18.58 2.05
CA MET A 28 -0.81 18.25 0.72
C MET A 28 -0.10 16.98 0.29
N VAL A 29 -0.61 15.83 0.72
CA VAL A 29 -0.34 14.55 0.04
C VAL A 29 -0.86 14.72 -1.37
N HIS A 30 0.05 14.95 -2.33
CA HIS A 30 -0.28 15.03 -3.75
C HIS A 30 -1.01 13.76 -4.18
N HIS A 31 -2.34 13.82 -4.15
CA HIS A 31 -3.21 12.84 -4.75
C HIS A 31 -3.14 13.07 -6.25
N ASN A 32 -2.45 12.18 -6.96
CA ASN A 32 -2.41 12.18 -8.41
C ASN A 32 -3.84 11.85 -8.94
N PRO A 33 -4.61 12.82 -9.48
CA PRO A 33 -6.05 12.69 -9.68
C PRO A 33 -6.38 12.13 -11.08
N GLY A 34 -5.66 11.10 -11.53
CA GLY A 34 -5.77 10.59 -12.90
C GLY A 34 -5.58 9.10 -13.10
N LEU A 35 -5.23 8.33 -12.06
CA LEU A 35 -5.24 6.87 -12.14
C LEU A 35 -6.56 6.37 -11.55
N PRO A 36 -7.28 5.45 -12.21
CA PRO A 36 -8.39 4.77 -11.56
C PRO A 36 -7.86 4.26 -10.22
N LYS A 37 -8.64 4.40 -9.14
CA LYS A 37 -8.39 3.69 -7.90
C LYS A 37 -8.31 2.23 -8.28
N THR A 38 -7.11 1.72 -8.54
CA THR A 38 -6.87 0.29 -8.60
C THR A 38 -7.11 -0.13 -7.17
N GLU A 39 -8.35 -0.55 -6.92
CA GLU A 39 -8.65 -1.41 -5.79
C GLU A 39 -7.68 -2.57 -5.93
N SER A 40 -6.57 -2.49 -5.21
CA SER A 40 -5.58 -3.54 -5.00
C SER A 40 -6.29 -4.69 -4.29
N LYS A 41 -7.06 -5.42 -5.08
CA LYS A 41 -7.87 -6.54 -4.62
C LYS A 41 -6.92 -7.72 -4.43
N PHE A 42 -6.51 -7.85 -3.18
CA PHE A 42 -6.16 -9.07 -2.46
C PHE A 42 -5.61 -10.18 -3.36
N LEU A 43 -4.29 -10.17 -3.58
CA LEU A 43 -3.60 -11.30 -4.18
C LEU A 43 -3.60 -12.45 -3.16
N GLU A 44 -4.32 -13.53 -3.45
CA GLU A 44 -4.24 -14.77 -2.68
C GLU A 44 -2.93 -15.50 -3.00
N PRO A 45 -2.04 -15.80 -2.05
CA PRO A 45 -0.73 -16.41 -2.35
C PRO A 45 -0.74 -17.88 -2.76
N SER A 46 -1.85 -18.61 -2.57
CA SER A 46 -2.07 -19.88 -3.28
C SER A 46 -2.11 -19.67 -4.81
N PHE A 47 -2.47 -18.47 -5.25
CA PHE A 47 -2.37 -18.00 -6.64
C PHE A 47 -0.95 -17.53 -6.98
N LEU A 48 -0.16 -17.02 -6.02
CA LEU A 48 1.18 -16.46 -6.28
C LEU A 48 2.23 -17.53 -6.61
N LYS A 49 2.10 -18.77 -6.08
CA LYS A 49 2.97 -19.88 -6.47
C LYS A 49 2.66 -20.45 -7.87
N ALA A 50 1.46 -20.17 -8.40
CA ALA A 50 1.01 -20.66 -9.71
C ALA A 50 1.01 -19.57 -10.80
N ASN A 51 0.86 -18.29 -10.44
CA ASN A 51 0.58 -17.19 -11.38
C ASN A 51 1.33 -15.87 -11.10
N GLY A 52 2.08 -15.76 -9.99
CA GLY A 52 2.94 -14.60 -9.71
C GLY A 52 4.33 -14.84 -10.28
N TYR A 53 4.57 -14.40 -11.53
CA TYR A 53 5.87 -14.56 -12.15
C TYR A 53 6.78 -13.42 -11.68
N ILE A 54 7.77 -13.76 -10.86
CA ILE A 54 8.92 -12.89 -10.62
C ILE A 54 9.75 -12.95 -11.91
N GLU A 55 9.72 -11.88 -12.68
CA GLU A 55 10.51 -11.73 -13.88
C GLU A 55 11.83 -11.02 -13.57
N THR A 56 12.69 -10.87 -14.57
CA THR A 56 14.01 -10.24 -14.39
C THR A 56 13.92 -8.76 -14.04
N GLU A 57 12.93 -8.05 -14.58
CA GLU A 57 12.80 -6.59 -14.44
C GLU A 57 11.61 -6.15 -13.56
N GLY A 58 10.76 -7.10 -13.16
CA GLY A 58 9.54 -6.76 -12.44
C GLY A 58 8.73 -7.95 -11.96
N LEU A 59 7.59 -7.63 -11.37
CA LEU A 59 6.62 -8.57 -10.86
C LEU A 59 5.38 -8.55 -11.76
N LEU A 60 5.05 -9.69 -12.35
CA LEU A 60 3.80 -9.86 -13.09
C LEU A 60 2.66 -10.18 -12.11
N VAL A 61 1.65 -9.32 -12.09
CA VAL A 61 0.50 -9.43 -11.20
C VAL A 61 -0.75 -9.68 -12.04
N LYS A 62 -1.38 -10.84 -11.80
CA LYS A 62 -2.67 -11.20 -12.38
C LYS A 62 -3.74 -11.13 -11.30
N THR A 63 -4.79 -10.35 -11.55
CA THR A 63 -5.96 -10.22 -10.69
C THR A 63 -7.19 -10.63 -11.46
N LYS A 64 -8.04 -11.47 -10.85
CA LYS A 64 -9.29 -11.93 -11.45
C LYS A 64 -10.47 -11.47 -10.61
N ASN A 65 -11.31 -10.63 -11.18
CA ASN A 65 -12.59 -10.21 -10.65
C ASN A 65 -13.74 -10.91 -11.39
N ALA A 66 -14.93 -10.87 -10.81
CA ALA A 66 -16.14 -11.37 -11.46
C ALA A 66 -16.44 -10.68 -12.81
N ASN A 67 -15.96 -9.45 -12.98
CA ASN A 67 -16.20 -8.64 -14.17
C ASN A 67 -14.98 -8.50 -15.10
N GLU A 68 -13.76 -8.65 -14.57
CA GLU A 68 -12.52 -8.32 -15.30
C GLU A 68 -11.36 -9.21 -14.86
N GLU A 69 -10.53 -9.60 -15.81
CA GLU A 69 -9.22 -10.20 -15.57
C GLU A 69 -8.15 -9.17 -15.96
N LEU A 70 -7.42 -8.68 -14.96
CA LEU A 70 -6.44 -7.62 -15.11
C LEU A 70 -5.05 -8.17 -14.82
N GLU A 71 -4.22 -8.14 -15.85
CA GLU A 71 -2.82 -8.52 -15.81
C GLU A 71 -1.96 -7.28 -16.04
N TYR A 72 -1.04 -7.01 -15.10
CA TYR A 72 -0.14 -5.87 -15.18
C TYR A 72 1.21 -6.22 -14.59
N GLN A 73 2.26 -5.63 -15.15
CA GLN A 73 3.62 -5.77 -14.67
C GLN A 73 3.99 -4.57 -13.81
N ILE A 74 4.56 -4.81 -12.65
CA ILE A 74 5.13 -3.79 -11.77
C ILE A 74 6.64 -3.87 -11.87
N LYS A 75 7.29 -2.81 -12.34
CA LYS A 75 8.76 -2.78 -12.41
C LYS A 75 9.36 -2.76 -11.01
N PHE A 76 10.51 -3.38 -10.82
CA PHE A 76 11.17 -3.37 -9.51
C PHE A 76 11.56 -1.97 -9.06
N GLU A 77 11.81 -1.04 -9.98
CA GLU A 77 12.08 0.37 -9.66
C GLU A 77 10.87 1.13 -9.15
N GLU A 78 9.66 0.63 -9.42
CA GLU A 78 8.42 1.22 -8.93
C GLU A 78 8.03 0.66 -7.55
N LEU A 79 8.67 -0.44 -7.11
CA LEU A 79 8.49 -1.06 -5.80
C LEU A 79 9.59 -0.59 -4.84
N GLY A 80 9.27 -0.49 -3.56
CA GLY A 80 10.26 -0.26 -2.52
C GLY A 80 10.49 -1.50 -1.66
N PHE A 81 11.50 -1.43 -0.79
CA PHE A 81 11.88 -2.50 0.15
C PHE A 81 11.21 -2.39 1.53
N ASP A 82 10.31 -1.41 1.71
CA ASP A 82 9.69 -1.17 3.01
C ASP A 82 8.44 -2.01 3.18
N LEU A 83 8.28 -2.59 4.37
CA LEU A 83 7.13 -3.41 4.72
C LEU A 83 6.30 -2.73 5.80
N ILE A 84 5.03 -2.45 5.50
CA ILE A 84 4.08 -1.93 6.47
C ILE A 84 3.01 -3.00 6.71
N LYS A 85 2.97 -3.53 7.94
CA LYS A 85 1.88 -4.41 8.38
C LYS A 85 0.75 -3.54 8.90
N LYS A 86 -0.45 -3.69 8.33
CA LYS A 86 -1.62 -2.91 8.73
C LYS A 86 -2.82 -3.83 8.85
N ARG A 87 -3.60 -3.64 9.90
CA ARG A 87 -4.90 -4.28 10.06
C ARG A 87 -5.95 -3.37 9.43
N VAL A 88 -6.54 -3.78 8.32
CA VAL A 88 -7.63 -3.02 7.71
C VAL A 88 -8.91 -3.35 8.47
N LYS A 89 -9.38 -2.37 9.26
CA LYS A 89 -10.70 -2.42 9.89
C LYS A 89 -11.71 -1.97 8.84
N THR A 90 -12.39 -2.93 8.22
CA THR A 90 -13.51 -2.60 7.33
C THR A 90 -14.60 -1.90 8.16
N ALA A 91 -15.34 -0.97 7.58
CA ALA A 91 -16.49 -0.38 8.26
C ALA A 91 -17.46 -1.50 8.65
N ASN A 92 -17.63 -1.71 9.95
CA ASN A 92 -18.39 -2.83 10.51
C ASN A 92 -19.91 -2.63 10.46
N ILE A 93 -20.36 -1.62 9.70
CA ILE A 93 -21.76 -1.20 9.57
C ILE A 93 -22.68 -2.38 9.19
N PRO A 94 -22.40 -3.21 8.17
CA PRO A 94 -23.30 -4.31 7.81
C PRO A 94 -23.38 -5.37 8.93
N PHE A 95 -22.28 -5.65 9.62
CA PHE A 95 -22.28 -6.59 10.74
C PHE A 95 -23.17 -6.10 11.88
N PHE A 96 -23.05 -4.82 12.28
CA PHE A 96 -23.88 -4.26 13.34
C PHE A 96 -25.35 -4.12 12.92
N ALA A 97 -25.62 -3.81 11.65
CA ALA A 97 -26.99 -3.79 11.13
C ALA A 97 -27.65 -5.17 11.18
N LEU A 98 -26.93 -6.23 10.77
CA LEU A 98 -27.43 -7.61 10.85
C LEU A 98 -27.66 -8.05 12.30
N LEU A 99 -26.76 -7.69 13.22
CA LEU A 99 -26.92 -7.98 14.65
C LEU A 99 -28.17 -7.29 15.22
N LEU A 100 -28.47 -6.05 14.81
CA LEU A 100 -29.69 -5.35 15.19
C LEU A 100 -30.95 -6.06 14.65
N PHE A 101 -30.92 -6.55 13.41
CA PHE A 101 -32.01 -7.36 12.86
C PHE A 101 -32.20 -8.66 13.63
N ASP A 102 -31.12 -9.37 13.97
CA ASP A 102 -31.19 -10.58 14.80
C ASP A 102 -31.86 -10.29 16.15
N ALA A 103 -31.50 -9.19 16.82
CA ALA A 103 -32.12 -8.77 18.07
C ALA A 103 -33.62 -8.45 17.92
N LEU A 104 -34.00 -7.79 16.81
CA LEU A 104 -35.40 -7.47 16.50
C LEU A 104 -36.21 -8.76 16.25
N TYR A 105 -35.69 -9.71 15.47
CA TYR A 105 -36.37 -10.98 15.22
C TYR A 105 -36.52 -11.83 16.48
N ILE A 106 -35.53 -11.82 17.37
CA ILE A 106 -35.66 -12.44 18.70
C ILE A 106 -36.81 -11.79 19.49
N GLY A 107 -36.88 -10.45 19.50
CA GLY A 107 -37.97 -9.71 20.14
C GLY A 107 -39.35 -10.05 19.57
N LEU A 108 -39.48 -10.12 18.25
CA LEU A 108 -40.72 -10.53 17.57
C LEU A 108 -41.10 -11.97 17.90
N LEU A 109 -40.14 -12.88 17.97
CA LEU A 109 -40.39 -14.28 18.32
C LEU A 109 -40.89 -14.40 19.77
N ILE A 110 -40.27 -13.70 20.71
CA ILE A 110 -40.73 -13.63 22.11
C ILE A 110 -42.15 -13.07 22.17
N SER A 111 -42.42 -11.96 21.47
CA SER A 111 -43.75 -11.35 21.41
C SER A 111 -44.79 -12.31 20.83
N ALA A 112 -44.44 -13.05 19.77
CA ALA A 112 -45.34 -14.02 19.14
C ALA A 112 -45.66 -15.22 20.05
N VAL A 113 -44.70 -15.65 20.87
CA VAL A 113 -44.89 -16.73 21.85
C VAL A 113 -45.79 -16.26 23.00
N ILE A 114 -45.56 -15.05 23.54
CA ILE A 114 -46.37 -14.48 24.62
C ILE A 114 -47.79 -14.16 24.13
N GLY A 115 -47.93 -13.62 22.92
CA GLY A 115 -49.21 -13.27 22.31
C GLY A 115 -50.04 -14.45 21.84
N HIS A 116 -49.53 -15.69 21.97
CA HIS A 116 -50.16 -16.91 21.43
C HIS A 116 -50.47 -16.80 19.93
N ASP A 117 -49.58 -16.18 19.16
CA ASP A 117 -49.72 -16.06 17.71
C ASP A 117 -49.77 -17.45 17.04
N PRO A 118 -50.39 -17.57 15.85
CA PRO A 118 -50.44 -18.82 15.12
C PRO A 118 -49.05 -19.44 14.90
N PHE A 119 -48.93 -20.76 15.05
CA PHE A 119 -47.66 -21.49 14.90
C PHE A 119 -46.93 -21.20 13.57
N ARG A 120 -47.68 -21.00 12.47
CA ARG A 120 -47.10 -20.65 11.16
C ARG A 120 -46.32 -19.34 11.19
N GLN A 121 -46.80 -18.34 11.94
CA GLN A 121 -46.15 -17.05 12.09
C GLN A 121 -44.88 -17.16 12.94
N GLN A 122 -44.92 -17.96 14.03
CA GLN A 122 -43.74 -18.26 14.83
C GLN A 122 -42.65 -18.95 14.00
N LEU A 123 -43.03 -19.90 13.14
CA LEU A 123 -42.09 -20.60 12.25
C LEU A 123 -41.46 -19.65 11.21
N TYR A 124 -42.23 -18.68 10.70
CA TYR A 124 -41.72 -17.65 9.79
C TYR A 124 -40.65 -16.76 10.45
N TRP A 125 -40.90 -16.31 11.69
CA TRP A 125 -39.92 -15.52 12.44
C TRP A 125 -38.66 -16.32 12.76
N LEU A 126 -38.81 -17.59 13.15
CA LEU A 126 -37.68 -18.48 13.40
C LEU A 126 -36.84 -18.72 12.14
N GLY A 127 -37.48 -18.94 10.99
CA GLY A 127 -36.78 -19.12 9.71
C GLY A 127 -36.02 -17.87 9.29
N SER A 128 -36.64 -16.69 9.48
CA SER A 128 -36.00 -15.40 9.19
C SER A 128 -34.78 -15.17 10.10
N LEU A 129 -34.91 -15.42 11.41
CA LEU A 129 -33.81 -15.33 12.36
C LEU A 129 -32.63 -16.23 11.97
N LEU A 130 -32.91 -17.47 11.57
CA LEU A 130 -31.86 -18.42 11.15
C LEU A 130 -31.13 -17.91 9.89
N LEU A 131 -31.87 -17.39 8.91
CA LEU A 131 -31.30 -16.83 7.68
C LEU A 131 -30.38 -15.63 7.99
N PHE A 132 -30.86 -14.67 8.78
CA PHE A 132 -30.08 -13.48 9.13
C PHE A 132 -28.87 -13.83 10.00
N SER A 133 -29.00 -14.78 10.93
CA SER A 133 -27.88 -15.28 11.74
C SER A 133 -26.76 -15.88 10.89
N ILE A 134 -27.09 -16.64 9.83
CA ILE A 134 -26.09 -17.15 8.88
C ILE A 134 -25.38 -15.99 8.17
N LEU A 135 -26.11 -14.97 7.72
CA LEU A 135 -25.51 -13.78 7.10
C LEU A 135 -24.63 -13.00 8.10
N THR A 136 -25.03 -12.91 9.37
CA THR A 136 -24.23 -12.30 10.45
C THR A 136 -22.90 -13.04 10.63
N ILE A 137 -22.90 -14.38 10.60
CA ILE A 137 -21.68 -15.19 10.70
C ILE A 137 -20.77 -14.98 9.49
N ILE A 138 -21.32 -14.98 8.27
CA ILE A 138 -20.55 -14.75 7.04
C ILE A 138 -19.92 -13.34 7.04
N THR A 139 -20.66 -12.33 7.47
CA THR A 139 -20.13 -10.97 7.55
C THR A 139 -19.09 -10.81 8.66
N TYR A 140 -19.25 -11.52 9.78
CA TYR A 140 -18.26 -11.56 10.86
C TYR A 140 -16.92 -12.12 10.37
N GLN A 141 -16.94 -13.24 9.65
CA GLN A 141 -15.73 -13.85 9.10
C GLN A 141 -15.00 -12.93 8.11
N ASN A 142 -15.71 -12.05 7.40
CA ASN A 142 -15.13 -11.14 6.41
C ASN A 142 -14.66 -9.79 6.99
N ARG A 143 -14.84 -9.55 8.29
CA ARG A 143 -14.75 -8.23 8.92
C ARG A 143 -13.34 -7.65 9.01
N ASN A 144 -12.36 -8.49 9.34
CA ASN A 144 -10.98 -8.08 9.56
C ASN A 144 -10.07 -8.84 8.62
N LYS A 145 -9.19 -8.10 7.93
CA LYS A 145 -8.15 -8.69 7.11
C LYS A 145 -6.82 -8.06 7.52
N ASP A 146 -5.90 -8.90 7.92
CA ASP A 146 -4.52 -8.48 8.14
C ASP A 146 -3.81 -8.46 6.77
N VAL A 147 -3.25 -7.30 6.44
CA VAL A 147 -2.61 -7.03 5.15
C VAL A 147 -1.18 -6.53 5.36
N VAL A 148 -0.30 -6.90 4.44
CA VAL A 148 1.06 -6.40 4.34
C VAL A 148 1.17 -5.57 3.08
N TYR A 149 1.73 -4.38 3.23
CA TYR A 149 2.02 -3.45 2.15
C TYR A 149 3.52 -3.47 1.88
N LEU A 150 3.92 -3.78 0.65
CA LEU A 150 5.27 -3.51 0.15
C LEU A 150 5.28 -2.11 -0.46
N THR A 151 6.05 -1.20 0.14
CA THR A 151 6.06 0.24 -0.13
C THR A 151 7.50 0.78 -0.20
N GLY A 152 7.65 2.10 -0.42
CA GLY A 152 8.93 2.78 -0.61
C GLY A 152 9.24 3.17 -2.06
N GLY A 153 8.38 2.75 -3.00
CA GLY A 153 8.43 3.15 -4.41
C GLY A 153 7.19 3.95 -4.84
N GLN A 154 6.96 4.08 -6.15
CA GLN A 154 5.79 4.75 -6.71
C GLN A 154 4.51 3.91 -6.62
N LYS A 155 4.65 2.58 -6.65
CA LYS A 155 3.54 1.63 -6.55
C LYS A 155 3.62 0.87 -5.23
N VAL A 156 2.45 0.50 -4.72
CA VAL A 156 2.30 -0.25 -3.49
C VAL A 156 1.69 -1.60 -3.82
N LEU A 157 2.32 -2.67 -3.35
CA LEU A 157 1.78 -4.03 -3.48
C LEU A 157 1.10 -4.41 -2.17
N GLU A 158 -0.16 -4.82 -2.24
CA GLU A 158 -0.96 -5.22 -1.08
C GLU A 158 -1.16 -6.74 -1.08
N LEU A 159 -0.72 -7.39 0.00
CA LEU A 159 -0.79 -8.83 0.19
C LEU A 159 -1.61 -9.15 1.45
N LEU A 160 -2.43 -10.20 1.40
CA LEU A 160 -3.10 -10.71 2.60
C LEU A 160 -2.11 -11.52 3.44
N LEU A 161 -1.98 -11.19 4.72
CA LEU A 161 -1.04 -11.89 5.60
C LEU A 161 -1.52 -13.31 5.96
N GLU A 162 -2.82 -13.52 6.09
CA GLU A 162 -3.37 -14.78 6.63
C GLU A 162 -3.83 -15.76 5.56
N LYS A 163 -3.75 -15.39 4.28
CA LYS A 163 -4.07 -16.29 3.17
C LYS A 163 -2.81 -16.51 2.35
N PRO A 164 -2.49 -17.73 1.88
CA PRO A 164 -3.03 -19.00 2.38
C PRO A 164 -2.56 -19.25 3.82
N ASP A 165 -1.36 -18.79 4.15
CA ASP A 165 -0.78 -18.78 5.49
C ASP A 165 0.32 -17.70 5.56
N SER A 166 0.59 -17.19 6.76
CA SER A 166 1.56 -16.10 6.95
C SER A 166 3.00 -16.47 6.60
N LYS A 167 3.38 -17.75 6.71
CA LYS A 167 4.73 -18.19 6.39
C LYS A 167 4.95 -18.13 4.88
N THR A 168 4.03 -18.67 4.09
CA THR A 168 4.08 -18.61 2.62
C THR A 168 4.08 -17.17 2.10
N VAL A 169 3.30 -16.28 2.74
CA VAL A 169 3.30 -14.85 2.38
C VAL A 169 4.68 -14.23 2.62
N ASN A 170 5.29 -14.48 3.78
CA ASN A 170 6.61 -13.93 4.10
C ASN A 170 7.69 -14.51 3.17
N GLU A 171 7.67 -15.81 2.89
CA GLU A 171 8.60 -16.45 1.94
C GLU A 171 8.48 -15.83 0.54
N PHE A 172 7.26 -15.47 0.11
CA PHE A 172 7.04 -14.78 -1.16
C PHE A 172 7.53 -13.33 -1.15
N ILE A 173 7.35 -12.61 -0.05
CA ILE A 173 7.90 -11.25 0.12
C ILE A 173 9.43 -11.30 0.05
N ASP A 174 10.05 -12.29 0.73
CA ASP A 174 11.50 -12.47 0.73
C ASP A 174 12.03 -12.80 -0.66
N SER A 175 11.30 -13.59 -1.46
CA SER A 175 11.69 -13.88 -2.84
C SER A 175 11.57 -12.66 -3.76
N ILE A 176 10.56 -11.80 -3.58
CA ILE A 176 10.47 -10.50 -4.26
C ILE A 176 11.67 -9.63 -3.89
N HIS A 177 11.96 -9.46 -2.60
CA HIS A 177 13.11 -8.68 -2.15
C HIS A 177 14.41 -9.20 -2.73
N TYR A 178 14.60 -10.52 -2.75
CA TYR A 178 15.78 -11.14 -3.35
C TYR A 178 15.90 -10.78 -4.84
N ALA A 179 14.82 -10.96 -5.62
CA ALA A 179 14.81 -10.64 -7.03
C ALA A 179 15.06 -9.15 -7.31
N MET A 180 14.44 -8.26 -6.53
CA MET A 180 14.71 -6.83 -6.58
C MET A 180 16.19 -6.54 -6.34
N ARG A 181 16.79 -7.11 -5.28
CA ARG A 181 18.23 -6.94 -5.01
C ARG A 181 19.08 -7.36 -6.19
N GLN A 182 18.80 -8.53 -6.78
CA GLN A 182 19.55 -9.02 -7.94
C GLN A 182 19.39 -8.08 -9.15
N HIS A 183 18.18 -7.59 -9.41
CA HIS A 183 17.94 -6.61 -10.47
C HIS A 183 18.76 -5.33 -10.29
N TYR A 184 18.72 -4.73 -9.10
CA TYR A 184 19.51 -3.54 -8.79
C TYR A 184 21.02 -3.81 -8.88
N LYS A 185 21.48 -4.96 -8.37
CA LYS A 185 22.89 -5.36 -8.45
C LYS A 185 23.34 -5.49 -9.91
N ASN A 186 22.60 -6.23 -10.73
CA ASN A 186 22.93 -6.45 -12.12
C ASN A 186 22.94 -5.15 -12.93
N LYS A 187 22.03 -4.21 -12.61
CA LYS A 187 21.88 -2.95 -13.32
C LYS A 187 22.90 -1.88 -12.92
N PHE A 188 23.31 -1.86 -11.64
CA PHE A 188 24.09 -0.74 -11.07
C PHE A 188 25.48 -1.14 -10.56
N LEU A 189 25.83 -2.42 -10.48
CA LEU A 189 27.20 -2.87 -10.16
C LEU A 189 28.07 -3.12 -11.39
N SER A 190 27.53 -3.05 -12.60
CA SER A 190 28.34 -3.03 -13.82
C SER A 190 28.97 -1.65 -13.99
N PHE A 191 30.21 -1.50 -13.55
CA PHE A 191 30.99 -0.28 -13.76
C PHE A 191 31.74 -0.35 -15.08
N ASP A 192 31.55 0.65 -15.94
CA ASP A 192 32.42 0.85 -17.09
C ASP A 192 33.82 1.27 -16.62
N SER A 193 34.85 0.95 -17.41
CA SER A 193 36.24 1.34 -17.14
C SER A 193 36.39 2.84 -16.88
N ASP A 194 35.52 3.63 -17.50
CA ASP A 194 35.57 5.09 -17.49
C ASP A 194 34.77 5.70 -16.32
N THR A 195 34.07 4.88 -15.54
CA THR A 195 33.30 5.35 -14.38
C THR A 195 34.24 5.82 -13.28
N SER A 196 34.15 7.10 -12.93
CA SER A 196 34.99 7.71 -11.88
C SER A 196 34.78 7.06 -10.51
N PHE A 197 35.84 7.04 -9.69
CA PHE A 197 35.78 6.48 -8.33
C PHE A 197 34.63 7.05 -7.49
N GLU A 198 34.46 8.37 -7.55
CA GLU A 198 33.42 9.07 -6.79
C GLU A 198 32.01 8.62 -7.21
N LEU A 199 31.78 8.43 -8.51
CA LEU A 199 30.50 7.91 -9.02
C LEU A 199 30.24 6.49 -8.51
N ARG A 200 31.26 5.61 -8.54
CA ARG A 200 31.13 4.24 -8.01
C ARG A 200 30.78 4.23 -6.53
N VAL A 201 31.46 5.06 -5.73
CA VAL A 201 31.17 5.18 -4.28
C VAL A 201 29.76 5.70 -4.04
N ASN A 202 29.32 6.73 -4.78
CA ASN A 202 27.98 7.28 -4.66
C ASN A 202 26.91 6.26 -5.05
N GLN A 203 27.14 5.47 -6.11
CA GLN A 203 26.24 4.39 -6.53
C GLN A 203 26.13 3.30 -5.45
N LEU A 204 27.26 2.85 -4.89
CA LEU A 204 27.27 1.87 -3.79
C LEU A 204 26.54 2.40 -2.56
N LYS A 205 26.75 3.67 -2.22
CA LYS A 205 26.07 4.33 -1.10
C LYS A 205 24.56 4.36 -1.32
N TRP A 206 24.12 4.75 -2.51
CA TRP A 206 22.70 4.75 -2.88
C TRP A 206 22.09 3.34 -2.85
N LEU A 207 22.77 2.33 -3.39
CA LEU A 207 22.31 0.92 -3.34
C LEU A 207 22.14 0.42 -1.91
N LYS A 208 23.02 0.83 -1.00
CA LYS A 208 22.87 0.57 0.44
C LYS A 208 21.68 1.31 1.03
N GLU A 209 21.51 2.60 0.73
CA GLU A 209 20.39 3.41 1.24
C GLU A 209 19.03 2.82 0.86
N ILE A 210 18.88 2.32 -0.37
CA ILE A 210 17.66 1.65 -0.82
C ILE A 210 17.54 0.20 -0.34
N LYS A 211 18.48 -0.30 0.50
CA LYS A 211 18.53 -1.69 1.02
C LYS A 211 18.73 -2.77 -0.06
N ALA A 212 19.27 -2.40 -1.23
CA ALA A 212 19.66 -3.35 -2.27
C ALA A 212 20.95 -4.11 -1.88
N LEU A 213 21.83 -3.47 -1.10
CA LEU A 213 23.04 -4.05 -0.53
C LEU A 213 22.93 -4.16 0.99
N THR A 214 23.50 -5.23 1.56
CA THR A 214 23.73 -5.29 3.01
C THR A 214 24.95 -4.44 3.41
N GLU A 215 25.10 -4.18 4.71
CA GLU A 215 26.25 -3.43 5.24
C GLU A 215 27.58 -4.14 4.96
N GLU A 216 27.58 -5.47 5.01
CA GLU A 216 28.73 -6.31 4.73
C GLU A 216 29.11 -6.24 3.25
N GLU A 217 28.13 -6.44 2.36
CA GLU A 217 28.31 -6.35 0.91
C GLU A 217 28.82 -4.96 0.50
N TYR A 218 28.26 -3.90 1.09
CA TYR A 218 28.70 -2.54 0.84
C TYR A 218 30.18 -2.33 1.22
N LYS A 219 30.62 -2.82 2.38
CA LYS A 219 32.02 -2.68 2.83
C LYS A 219 32.98 -3.47 1.94
N GLU A 220 32.59 -4.68 1.54
CA GLU A 220 33.38 -5.52 0.63
C GLU A 220 33.59 -4.83 -0.73
N LEU A 221 32.51 -4.36 -1.35
CA LEU A 221 32.56 -3.66 -2.63
C LEU A 221 33.32 -2.33 -2.54
N LEU A 222 33.16 -1.58 -1.44
CA LEU A 222 33.89 -0.33 -1.23
C LEU A 222 35.40 -0.57 -1.13
N ASN A 223 35.81 -1.66 -0.47
CA ASN A 223 37.23 -2.02 -0.36
C ASN A 223 37.79 -2.46 -1.72
N ALA A 224 37.06 -3.29 -2.48
CA ALA A 224 37.45 -3.70 -3.83
C ALA A 224 37.63 -2.49 -4.78
N THR A 225 36.74 -1.51 -4.68
CA THR A 225 36.80 -0.28 -5.49
C THR A 225 38.05 0.56 -5.15
N LYS A 226 38.55 0.51 -3.91
CA LYS A 226 39.81 1.19 -3.54
C LYS A 226 41.04 0.48 -4.08
N THR A 227 41.03 -0.85 -4.14
CA THR A 227 42.16 -1.65 -4.63
C THR A 227 42.32 -1.59 -6.15
N ASP A 228 41.21 -1.51 -6.90
CA ASP A 228 41.25 -1.41 -8.36
C ASP A 228 41.84 -0.08 -8.87
N ASN A 229 41.77 0.98 -8.07
CA ASN A 229 42.36 2.29 -8.39
C ASN A 229 43.85 2.43 -8.00
N VAL A 230 44.50 1.37 -7.51
CA VAL A 230 45.92 1.41 -7.13
C VAL A 230 46.87 1.34 -8.33
N ILE A 231 46.37 1.31 -9.58
CA ILE A 231 47.20 1.52 -10.78
C ILE A 231 47.44 3.02 -10.98
N GLY A 232 48.20 3.63 -10.08
CA GLY A 232 48.57 5.03 -10.09
C GLY A 232 49.93 5.22 -9.44
N PHE A 233 50.98 4.99 -10.23
CA PHE A 233 52.40 5.30 -10.03
C PHE A 233 52.89 5.41 -8.56
N TYR A 234 53.67 4.41 -8.13
CA TYR A 234 54.68 4.62 -7.09
C TYR A 234 55.52 5.84 -7.46
N ARG A 235 55.44 6.92 -6.68
CA ARG A 235 56.51 7.92 -6.65
C ARG A 235 57.71 7.24 -6.03
N SER A 236 58.70 6.93 -6.87
CA SER A 236 60.07 6.73 -6.37
C SER A 236 60.46 7.98 -5.61
N ASN A 237 60.82 7.81 -4.33
CA ASN A 237 61.72 8.75 -3.67
C ASN A 237 63.10 8.69 -4.31
#